data_AF-A0A9P6RVW6-F1
#
_entry.id   AF-A0A9P6RVW6-F1
#
_cell.length_a   1.000
_cell.length_b   1.000
_cell.length_c   1.000
_cell.angle_alpha   90.00
_cell.angle_beta   90.00
_cell.angle_gamma   90.00
#
_symmetry.space_group_name_H-M   'P 1'
#
loop_
_entity.id
_entity.type
_entity.pdbx_description
1 polymer ?
#
loop_
_entity_poly.entity_id
_entity_poly.type
_entity_poly.pdbx_seq_one_letter_code
_entity_poly.pdbx_strand_id
1 'polypeptide(L)'
;MLFINIAGVKTYGELAYWFSIPKVVTIIFFLACGILVDAGAIGGHTYGFENWRIEGAPFKGGFRSFITTLVSVAYAYSGVEITGVTAAESRNPHKHVPRAVYTVLLRVAFFYIASIFLLGSIVANNDPLLVNTDHSATRAPFTIVFAKAGINGAANYMNAIVFTSLFSAINADFYVTTRMLLSLARNGWVHKSIGYINSRGVPVVAVAVVTACSCLS
;
A
#
# COMPACT_ATOMS: atom_id res chain seq x y z
N MET A 1 17.74 -1.83 -3.13
CA MET A 1 17.44 -3.05 -2.35
C MET A 1 18.65 -3.53 -1.57
N LEU A 2 19.69 -4.07 -2.22
CA LEU A 2 20.92 -4.57 -1.56
C LEU A 2 21.66 -3.49 -0.75
N PHE A 3 21.83 -2.27 -1.29
CA PHE A 3 22.53 -1.18 -0.59
C PHE A 3 21.81 -0.64 0.66
N ILE A 4 20.47 -0.64 0.67
CA ILE A 4 19.67 -0.16 1.81
C ILE A 4 19.63 -1.23 2.91
N ASN A 5 19.61 -2.52 2.56
CA ASN A 5 19.67 -3.62 3.53
C ASN A 5 21.06 -3.79 4.15
N ILE A 6 22.12 -3.26 3.52
CA ILE A 6 23.48 -3.22 4.06
C ILE A 6 23.71 -1.99 4.97
N ALA A 7 22.91 -0.93 4.80
CA ALA A 7 22.87 0.20 5.72
C ALA A 7 22.05 -0.20 6.95
N GLY A 8 22.64 -0.08 8.15
CA GLY A 8 22.08 -0.64 9.38
C GLY A 8 20.61 -0.26 9.67
N VAL A 9 20.00 -1.00 10.60
CA VAL A 9 18.59 -0.91 11.03
C VAL A 9 18.10 0.53 11.25
N LYS A 10 18.99 1.42 11.70
CA LYS A 10 18.69 2.84 11.94
C LYS A 10 18.41 3.62 10.65
N THR A 11 19.20 3.39 9.60
CA THR A 11 19.03 4.04 8.29
C THR A 11 17.77 3.56 7.59
N TYR A 12 17.43 2.28 7.73
CA TYR A 12 16.16 1.74 7.23
C TYR A 12 14.95 2.42 7.87
N GLY A 13 14.96 2.60 9.19
CA GLY A 13 13.87 3.28 9.91
C GLY A 13 13.66 4.73 9.47
N GLU A 14 14.75 5.49 9.30
CA GLU A 14 14.68 6.87 8.81
C GLU A 14 14.17 6.93 7.36
N LEU A 15 14.69 6.09 6.46
CA LEU A 15 14.24 6.04 5.06
C LEU A 15 12.76 5.64 4.95
N ALA A 16 12.32 4.64 5.72
CA ALA A 16 10.92 4.22 5.73
C ALA A 16 10.00 5.37 6.19
N TYR A 17 10.43 6.14 7.20
CA TYR A 17 9.71 7.34 7.63
C TYR A 17 9.61 8.37 6.50
N TRP A 18 10.73 8.72 5.85
CA TRP A 18 10.74 9.68 4.74
C TRP A 18 9.91 9.21 3.53
N PHE A 19 9.94 7.92 3.20
CA PHE A 19 9.11 7.37 2.13
C PHE A 19 7.62 7.34 2.45
N SER A 20 7.22 7.38 3.73
CA SER A 20 5.82 7.36 4.13
C SER A 20 5.11 8.72 3.96
N ILE A 21 5.83 9.83 4.11
CA ILE A 21 5.25 11.19 4.11
C ILE A 21 4.52 11.51 2.80
N PRO A 22 5.13 11.33 1.60
CA PRO A 22 4.46 11.66 0.35
C PRO A 22 3.16 10.87 0.15
N LYS A 23 3.10 9.61 0.62
CA LYS A 23 1.93 8.75 0.50
C LYS A 23 0.75 9.31 1.30
N VAL A 24 1.00 9.66 2.56
CA VAL A 24 -0.04 10.20 3.46
C VAL A 24 -0.53 11.56 2.98
N VAL A 25 0.38 12.44 2.57
CA VAL A 25 0.03 13.76 2.03
C VAL A 25 -0.84 13.62 0.78
N THR A 26 -0.51 12.69 -0.12
CA THR A 26 -1.29 12.43 -1.33
C THR A 26 -2.72 11.99 -1.02
N ILE A 27 -2.91 11.12 -0.03
CA ILE A 27 -4.24 10.64 0.38
C ILE A 27 -5.07 11.78 0.99
N ILE A 28 -4.47 12.61 1.85
CA ILE A 28 -5.17 13.76 2.44
C ILE A 28 -5.58 14.76 1.36
N PHE A 29 -4.67 15.05 0.41
CA PHE A 29 -4.95 15.91 -0.73
C PHE A 29 -6.06 15.33 -1.61
N PHE A 30 -6.03 14.03 -1.88
CA PHE A 30 -7.08 13.33 -2.63
C PHE A 30 -8.45 13.48 -1.96
N LEU A 31 -8.54 13.28 -0.64
CA LEU A 31 -9.82 13.43 0.07
C LEU A 31 -10.34 14.87 -0.02
N ALA A 32 -9.47 15.86 0.18
CA ALA A 32 -9.87 17.26 0.08
C ALA A 32 -10.36 17.62 -1.33
N CYS A 33 -9.60 17.25 -2.36
CA CYS A 33 -10.00 17.47 -3.76
C CYS A 33 -11.27 16.70 -4.12
N GLY A 34 -11.38 15.43 -3.70
CA GLY A 34 -12.54 14.59 -3.94
C GLY A 34 -13.82 15.21 -3.36
N ILE A 35 -13.79 15.70 -2.12
CA ILE A 35 -14.94 16.38 -1.50
C ILE A 35 -15.32 17.64 -2.29
N LEU A 36 -14.35 18.44 -2.73
CA LEU A 36 -14.62 19.67 -3.49
C LEU A 36 -15.19 19.37 -4.89
N VAL A 37 -14.72 18.31 -5.55
CA VAL A 37 -15.25 17.85 -6.84
C VAL A 37 -16.64 17.26 -6.67
N ASP A 38 -16.86 16.43 -5.64
CA ASP A 38 -18.15 15.81 -5.35
C ASP A 38 -19.24 16.86 -5.07
N ALA A 39 -18.90 17.90 -4.31
CA ALA A 39 -19.76 19.04 -4.01
C ALA A 39 -19.95 20.02 -5.19
N GLY A 40 -19.27 19.81 -6.34
CA GLY A 40 -19.33 20.68 -7.50
C GLY A 40 -18.62 22.03 -7.37
N ALA A 41 -17.89 22.26 -6.26
CA ALA A 41 -17.08 23.46 -6.05
C ALA A 41 -15.89 23.52 -7.03
N ILE A 42 -15.44 22.36 -7.52
CA ILE A 42 -14.44 22.20 -8.57
C ILE A 42 -15.05 21.34 -9.69
N GLY A 43 -14.90 21.78 -10.94
CA GLY A 43 -15.42 21.05 -12.11
C GLY A 43 -16.88 21.35 -12.47
N GLY A 44 -17.61 22.12 -11.64
CA GLY A 44 -18.92 22.68 -11.97
C GLY A 44 -20.10 21.68 -12.02
N HIS A 45 -19.85 20.40 -11.75
CA HIS A 45 -20.87 19.36 -11.68
C HIS A 45 -20.94 18.80 -10.26
N THR A 46 -22.13 18.80 -9.66
CA THR A 46 -22.34 18.18 -8.34
C THR A 46 -22.66 16.70 -8.55
N TYR A 47 -21.83 15.80 -8.05
CA TYR A 47 -22.04 14.36 -8.17
C TYR A 47 -22.91 13.82 -7.02
N GLY A 48 -22.52 14.13 -5.78
CA GLY A 48 -23.22 13.71 -4.57
C GLY A 48 -23.41 12.19 -4.50
N PHE A 49 -24.66 11.74 -4.55
CA PHE A 49 -25.02 10.32 -4.48
C PHE A 49 -25.52 9.73 -5.80
N GLU A 50 -25.41 10.47 -6.91
CA GLU A 50 -25.97 10.05 -8.20
C GLU A 50 -25.36 8.71 -8.66
N ASN A 51 -24.04 8.59 -8.63
CA ASN A 51 -23.31 7.39 -9.04
C ASN A 51 -23.50 6.18 -8.11
N TRP A 52 -24.06 6.37 -6.91
CA TRP A 52 -24.42 5.28 -6.01
C TRP A 52 -25.79 4.67 -6.32
N ARG A 53 -26.60 5.34 -7.14
CA ARG A 53 -27.98 4.95 -7.48
C ARG A 53 -28.14 4.45 -8.91
N ILE A 54 -27.08 4.51 -9.72
CA ILE A 54 -27.09 3.98 -11.08
C ILE A 54 -27.20 2.45 -11.08
N GLU A 55 -27.67 1.90 -12.19
CA GLU A 55 -27.85 0.45 -12.34
C GLU A 55 -26.54 -0.31 -12.07
N GLY A 56 -26.64 -1.38 -11.27
CA GLY A 56 -25.50 -2.19 -10.85
C GLY A 56 -24.64 -1.59 -9.73
N ALA A 57 -24.90 -0.36 -9.26
CA ALA A 57 -24.29 0.15 -8.04
C ALA A 57 -25.08 -0.34 -6.80
N PRO A 58 -24.43 -0.62 -5.66
CA PRO A 58 -22.98 -0.65 -5.43
C PRO A 58 -22.31 -2.01 -5.77
N PHE A 59 -23.08 -3.06 -6.04
CA PHE A 59 -22.57 -4.44 -6.23
C PHE A 59 -22.59 -4.90 -7.69
N LYS A 60 -21.78 -4.27 -8.54
CA LYS A 60 -21.70 -4.64 -9.96
C LYS A 60 -21.09 -6.04 -10.10
N GLY A 61 -21.80 -6.94 -10.79
CA GLY A 61 -21.42 -8.36 -10.92
C GLY A 61 -21.88 -9.26 -9.76
N GLY A 62 -22.74 -8.75 -8.87
CA GLY A 62 -23.41 -9.52 -7.83
C GLY A 62 -22.47 -10.12 -6.78
N PHE A 63 -22.95 -11.16 -6.08
CA PHE A 63 -22.22 -11.78 -4.97
C PHE A 63 -20.86 -12.36 -5.38
N ARG A 64 -20.73 -12.91 -6.59
CA ARG A 64 -19.47 -13.45 -7.09
C ARG A 64 -18.40 -12.37 -7.18
N SER A 65 -18.73 -11.21 -7.76
CA SER A 65 -17.85 -10.05 -7.87
C SER A 65 -17.42 -9.52 -6.50
N PHE A 66 -18.36 -9.52 -5.55
CA PHE A 66 -18.08 -9.14 -4.17
C PHE A 66 -17.04 -10.07 -3.53
N ILE A 67 -17.23 -11.39 -3.62
CA ILE A 67 -16.28 -12.37 -3.06
C ILE A 67 -14.91 -12.26 -3.73
N THR A 68 -14.83 -12.15 -5.06
CA THR A 68 -13.53 -12.00 -5.74
C THR A 68 -12.81 -10.72 -5.34
N THR A 69 -13.56 -9.62 -5.15
CA THR A 69 -12.99 -8.36 -4.66
C THR A 69 -12.45 -8.50 -3.23
N LEU A 70 -13.15 -9.22 -2.35
CA LEU A 70 -12.66 -9.51 -1.00
C LEU A 70 -11.32 -10.26 -1.01
N VAL A 71 -11.14 -11.21 -1.95
CA VAL A 71 -9.86 -11.91 -2.11
C VAL A 71 -8.74 -10.96 -2.55
N SER A 72 -9.01 -10.09 -3.53
CA SER A 72 -8.04 -9.07 -3.97
C SER A 72 -7.68 -8.09 -2.86
N VAL A 73 -8.67 -7.68 -2.06
CA VAL A 73 -8.46 -6.81 -0.88
C VAL A 73 -7.62 -7.56 0.17
N ALA A 74 -7.94 -8.81 0.50
CA ALA A 74 -7.17 -9.59 1.45
C ALA A 74 -5.69 -9.73 1.03
N TYR A 75 -5.43 -9.93 -0.27
CA TYR A 75 -4.08 -9.94 -0.81
C TYR A 75 -3.38 -8.57 -0.67
N ALA A 76 -4.07 -7.47 -1.00
CA ALA A 76 -3.52 -6.12 -0.91
C ALA A 76 -3.18 -5.68 0.53
N TYR A 77 -3.80 -6.30 1.55
CA TYR A 77 -3.57 -6.03 2.97
C TYR A 77 -2.70 -7.07 3.67
N SER A 78 -2.09 -8.01 2.94
CA SER A 78 -1.04 -8.87 3.50
C SER A 78 0.16 -8.01 3.94
N GLY A 79 0.84 -8.38 5.03
CA GLY A 79 1.97 -7.63 5.58
C GLY A 79 1.66 -6.90 6.89
N VAL A 80 0.41 -6.90 7.36
CA VAL A 80 0.06 -6.39 8.70
C VAL A 80 0.73 -7.20 9.81
N GLU A 81 1.05 -8.47 9.55
CA GLU A 81 1.81 -9.36 10.43
C GLU A 81 3.22 -8.83 10.77
N ILE A 82 3.80 -8.01 9.88
CA ILE A 82 5.13 -7.41 10.07
C ILE A 82 5.12 -6.47 11.29
N THR A 83 4.02 -5.76 11.50
CA THR A 83 3.86 -4.89 12.68
C THR A 83 3.91 -5.67 13.99
N GLY A 84 3.49 -6.94 13.98
CA GLY A 84 3.61 -7.87 15.10
C GLY A 84 5.07 -8.30 15.37
N VAL A 85 5.89 -8.42 14.34
CA VAL A 85 7.32 -8.72 14.50
C VAL A 85 8.08 -7.50 15.04
N THR A 86 7.78 -6.30 14.54
CA THR A 86 8.42 -5.06 15.04
C THR A 86 7.95 -4.71 16.45
N ALA A 87 6.72 -5.08 16.80
CA ALA A 87 6.19 -4.99 18.14
C ALA A 87 7.00 -5.80 19.17
N ALA A 88 7.56 -6.95 18.79
CA ALA A 88 8.39 -7.77 19.67
C ALA A 88 9.73 -7.08 20.05
N GLU A 89 10.18 -6.09 19.27
CA GLU A 89 11.39 -5.29 19.55
C GLU A 89 11.08 -4.02 20.38
N SER A 90 9.81 -3.78 20.75
CA SER A 90 9.41 -2.59 21.52
C SER A 90 9.67 -2.73 23.02
N ARG A 91 10.06 -1.62 23.68
CA ARG A 91 10.45 -1.57 25.10
C ARG A 91 9.33 -1.98 26.09
N ASN A 92 8.06 -1.86 25.69
CA ASN A 92 6.87 -2.23 26.49
C ASN A 92 5.75 -2.75 25.56
N PRO A 93 5.87 -3.97 25.04
CA PRO A 93 5.02 -4.47 23.96
C PRO A 93 3.56 -4.64 24.41
N HIS A 94 3.32 -5.11 25.64
CA HIS A 94 1.97 -5.39 26.15
C HIS A 94 1.01 -4.20 26.16
N LYS A 95 1.51 -2.96 26.34
CA LYS A 95 0.66 -1.75 26.37
C LYS A 95 0.75 -0.92 25.10
N HIS A 96 1.95 -0.73 24.55
CA HIS A 96 2.12 0.20 23.43
C HIS A 96 1.73 -0.41 22.09
N VAL A 97 1.93 -1.70 21.90
CA VAL A 97 1.66 -2.36 20.62
C VAL A 97 0.16 -2.42 20.32
N PRO A 98 -0.72 -2.92 21.22
CA PRO A 98 -2.15 -2.98 20.91
C PRO A 98 -2.71 -1.59 20.63
N ARG A 99 -2.33 -0.59 21.44
CA ARG A 99 -2.80 0.80 21.27
C ARG A 99 -2.35 1.40 19.95
N ALA A 100 -1.09 1.18 19.56
CA ALA A 100 -0.58 1.67 18.29
C ALA A 100 -1.28 0.99 17.10
N VAL A 101 -1.43 -0.33 17.14
CA VAL A 101 -2.10 -1.12 16.10
C VAL A 101 -3.55 -0.66 15.91
N TYR A 102 -4.35 -0.57 16.96
CA TYR A 102 -5.74 -0.09 16.86
C TYR A 102 -5.84 1.33 16.29
N THR A 103 -4.96 2.22 16.73
CA THR A 103 -4.96 3.62 16.25
C THR A 103 -4.60 3.71 14.77
N VAL A 104 -3.62 2.92 14.33
CA VAL A 104 -3.20 2.88 12.93
C VAL A 104 -4.29 2.23 12.06
N LEU A 105 -4.84 1.09 12.47
CA LEU A 105 -5.89 0.39 11.73
C LEU A 105 -7.12 1.26 11.54
N LEU A 106 -7.59 1.95 12.59
CA LEU A 106 -8.75 2.84 12.50
C LEU A 106 -8.50 4.01 11.53
N ARG A 107 -7.30 4.61 11.55
CA ARG A 107 -6.95 5.70 10.64
C ARG A 107 -6.88 5.22 9.19
N VAL A 108 -6.21 4.10 8.93
CA VAL A 108 -6.10 3.53 7.58
C VAL A 108 -7.48 3.12 7.05
N ALA A 109 -8.30 2.46 7.87
CA ALA A 109 -9.67 2.10 7.52
C ALA A 109 -10.50 3.33 7.17
N PHE A 110 -10.41 4.41 7.97
CA PHE A 110 -11.09 5.66 7.68
C PHE A 110 -10.67 6.25 6.33
N PHE A 111 -9.37 6.44 6.10
CA PHE A 111 -8.87 6.99 4.84
C PHE A 111 -9.28 6.15 3.62
N TYR A 112 -9.27 4.83 3.76
CA TYR A 112 -9.62 3.91 2.69
C TYR A 112 -11.12 3.95 2.36
N ILE A 113 -11.98 3.81 3.38
CA ILE A 113 -13.44 3.87 3.20
C ILE A 113 -13.83 5.23 2.62
N ALA A 114 -13.30 6.33 3.15
CA ALA A 114 -13.57 7.66 2.63
C ALA A 114 -13.10 7.82 1.18
N SER A 115 -11.93 7.28 0.83
CA SER A 115 -11.40 7.38 -0.54
C SER A 115 -12.24 6.59 -1.54
N ILE A 116 -12.64 5.36 -1.21
CA ILE A 116 -13.52 4.54 -2.07
C ILE A 116 -14.90 5.16 -2.16
N PHE A 117 -15.41 5.70 -1.05
CA PHE A 117 -16.69 6.37 -1.05
C PHE A 117 -16.71 7.56 -2.02
N LEU A 118 -15.73 8.46 -1.93
CA LEU A 118 -15.60 9.59 -2.86
C LEU A 118 -15.38 9.13 -4.30
N LEU A 119 -14.57 8.09 -4.50
CA LEU A 119 -14.36 7.54 -5.84
C LEU A 119 -15.67 7.02 -6.46
N GLY A 120 -16.47 6.29 -5.69
CA GLY A 120 -17.78 5.79 -6.12
C GLY A 120 -18.82 6.90 -6.32
N SER A 121 -18.71 8.01 -5.60
CA SER A 121 -19.54 9.20 -5.83
C SER A 121 -19.18 9.91 -7.13
N ILE A 122 -17.89 10.04 -7.46
CA ILE A 122 -17.42 10.87 -8.59
C ILE A 122 -17.31 10.09 -9.91
N VAL A 123 -16.98 8.79 -9.83
CA VAL A 123 -16.72 7.94 -11.00
C VAL A 123 -17.82 6.88 -11.10
N ALA A 124 -18.58 6.94 -12.20
CA ALA A 124 -19.64 5.98 -12.46
C ALA A 124 -19.07 4.56 -12.67
N ASN A 125 -19.79 3.54 -12.21
CA ASN A 125 -19.36 2.14 -12.29
C ASN A 125 -19.15 1.62 -13.74
N ASN A 126 -19.68 2.34 -14.73
CA ASN A 126 -19.65 2.04 -16.16
C ASN A 126 -18.69 2.95 -16.93
N ASP A 127 -17.91 3.78 -16.21
CA ASP A 127 -16.95 4.66 -16.84
C ASP A 127 -15.90 3.83 -17.62
N PRO A 128 -15.72 4.06 -18.93
CA PRO A 128 -14.75 3.32 -19.74
C PRO A 128 -13.31 3.50 -19.25
N LEU A 129 -13.01 4.56 -18.48
CA LEU A 129 -11.71 4.77 -17.86
C LEU A 129 -11.42 3.82 -16.70
N LEU A 130 -12.43 3.15 -16.12
CA LEU A 130 -12.27 2.11 -15.11
C LEU A 130 -11.92 0.74 -15.71
N VAL A 131 -12.27 0.50 -16.98
CA VAL A 131 -12.02 -0.79 -17.65
C VAL A 131 -10.57 -0.82 -18.14
N ASN A 132 -9.73 -1.46 -17.35
CA ASN A 132 -8.32 -1.69 -17.62
C ASN A 132 -8.16 -2.68 -18.79
N THR A 133 -8.09 -2.18 -20.02
CA THR A 133 -7.70 -3.02 -21.17
C THR A 133 -6.18 -3.17 -21.29
N ASP A 134 -5.39 -2.22 -20.77
CA ASP A 134 -3.95 -2.12 -21.08
C ASP A 134 -2.99 -2.27 -19.89
N HIS A 135 -3.47 -2.67 -18.69
CA HIS A 135 -2.65 -2.83 -17.47
C HIS A 135 -1.73 -1.64 -17.12
N SER A 136 -1.96 -0.47 -17.72
CA SER A 136 -1.12 0.70 -17.55
C SER A 136 -1.52 1.44 -16.28
N ALA A 137 -0.56 1.67 -15.37
CA ALA A 137 -0.74 2.49 -14.17
C ALA A 137 -1.29 3.91 -14.46
N THR A 138 -1.21 4.34 -15.72
CA THR A 138 -1.70 5.60 -16.29
C THR A 138 -3.18 5.91 -16.01
N ARG A 139 -4.01 4.93 -15.61
CA ARG A 139 -5.43 5.16 -15.25
C ARG A 139 -5.81 4.63 -13.86
N ALA A 140 -4.93 4.79 -12.86
CA ALA A 140 -5.34 4.55 -11.47
C ALA A 140 -6.60 5.39 -11.15
N PRO A 141 -7.64 4.85 -10.49
CA PRO A 141 -8.90 5.58 -10.30
C PRO A 141 -8.76 6.96 -9.63
N PHE A 142 -7.73 7.12 -8.80
CA PHE A 142 -7.33 8.40 -8.21
C PHE A 142 -6.98 9.49 -9.25
N THR A 143 -6.35 9.12 -10.37
CA THR A 143 -6.01 10.06 -11.45
C THR A 143 -7.25 10.56 -12.18
N ILE A 144 -8.33 9.76 -12.25
CA ILE A 144 -9.61 10.15 -12.86
C ILE A 144 -10.23 11.30 -12.07
N VAL A 145 -10.24 11.22 -10.74
CA VAL A 145 -10.77 12.28 -9.88
C VAL A 145 -9.96 13.56 -10.02
N PHE A 146 -8.62 13.46 -10.04
CA PHE A 146 -7.78 14.65 -10.24
C PHE A 146 -7.91 15.26 -11.64
N ALA A 147 -8.12 14.44 -12.67
CA ALA A 147 -8.41 14.92 -14.01
C ALA A 147 -9.75 15.67 -14.05
N LYS A 148 -10.79 15.15 -13.39
CA LYS A 148 -12.09 15.84 -13.20
C LYS A 148 -11.95 17.13 -12.37
N ALA A 149 -10.99 17.18 -11.47
CA ALA A 149 -10.63 18.40 -10.73
C ALA A 149 -9.88 19.45 -11.58
N GLY A 150 -9.53 19.15 -12.84
CA GLY A 150 -8.77 20.04 -13.72
C GLY A 150 -7.27 20.12 -13.41
N ILE A 151 -6.72 19.17 -12.64
CA ILE A 151 -5.31 19.16 -12.25
C ILE A 151 -4.47 18.54 -13.39
N ASN A 152 -3.83 19.41 -14.17
CA ASN A 152 -2.88 18.98 -15.20
C ASN A 152 -1.66 18.28 -14.57
N GLY A 153 -1.23 17.16 -15.14
CA GLY A 153 -0.07 16.39 -14.65
C GLY A 153 -0.34 15.46 -13.47
N ALA A 154 -1.59 15.34 -13.00
CA ALA A 154 -1.94 14.45 -11.89
C ALA A 154 -1.57 12.98 -12.15
N ALA A 155 -1.67 12.51 -13.40
CA ALA A 155 -1.27 11.15 -13.77
C ALA A 155 0.23 10.90 -13.52
N ASN A 156 1.09 11.82 -13.95
CA ASN A 156 2.54 11.70 -13.76
C ASN A 156 2.92 11.77 -12.27
N TYR A 157 2.28 12.67 -11.53
CA TYR A 157 2.46 12.77 -10.08
C TYR A 157 2.06 11.48 -9.36
N MET A 158 0.86 10.95 -9.65
CA MET A 158 0.40 9.70 -9.05
C MET A 158 1.28 8.52 -9.42
N ASN A 159 1.75 8.44 -10.67
CA ASN A 159 2.71 7.41 -11.08
C ASN A 159 4.00 7.48 -10.25
N ALA A 160 4.53 8.67 -9.98
CA ALA A 160 5.71 8.84 -9.12
C ALA A 160 5.44 8.41 -7.66
N ILE A 161 4.28 8.76 -7.10
CA ILE A 161 3.88 8.35 -5.75
C ILE A 161 3.67 6.84 -5.65
N VAL A 162 3.02 6.22 -6.64
CA VAL A 162 2.84 4.77 -6.69
C VAL A 162 4.19 4.07 -6.82
N PHE A 163 5.07 4.55 -7.70
CA PHE A 163 6.40 3.98 -7.87
C PHE A 163 7.23 4.04 -6.58
N THR A 164 7.26 5.20 -5.91
CA THR A 164 7.95 5.34 -4.61
C THR A 164 7.29 4.47 -3.54
N SER A 165 5.97 4.29 -3.59
CA SER A 165 5.23 3.41 -2.67
C SER A 165 5.59 1.95 -2.85
N LEU A 166 5.63 1.47 -4.10
CA LEU A 166 6.05 0.13 -4.47
C LEU A 166 7.50 -0.12 -4.06
N PHE A 167 8.40 0.82 -4.37
CA PHE A 167 9.81 0.69 -3.99
C PHE A 167 9.99 0.59 -2.46
N SER A 168 9.25 1.39 -1.70
CA SER A 168 9.26 1.34 -0.24
C SER A 168 8.70 0.04 0.32
N ALA A 169 7.62 -0.51 -0.27
CA ALA A 169 7.03 -1.78 0.15
C ALA A 169 7.99 -2.96 -0.10
N ILE A 170 8.57 -3.04 -1.30
CA ILE A 170 9.52 -4.10 -1.65
C ILE A 170 10.73 -4.09 -0.72
N ASN A 171 11.27 -2.90 -0.37
CA ASN A 171 12.39 -2.85 0.58
C ASN A 171 12.00 -3.40 1.97
N ALA A 172 10.77 -3.18 2.42
CA ALA A 172 10.27 -3.69 3.69
C ALA A 172 10.09 -5.20 3.68
N ASP A 173 9.48 -5.73 2.63
CA ASP A 173 9.25 -7.17 2.50
C ASP A 173 10.56 -7.96 2.37
N PHE A 174 11.54 -7.42 1.63
CA PHE A 174 12.89 -8.00 1.57
C PHE A 174 13.56 -8.06 2.94
N TYR A 175 13.43 -7.00 3.73
CA TYR A 175 14.02 -6.92 5.07
C TYR A 175 13.39 -7.95 6.02
N VAL A 176 12.07 -8.09 5.99
CA VAL A 176 11.36 -9.07 6.84
C VAL A 176 11.67 -10.49 6.41
N THR A 177 11.58 -10.79 5.11
CA THR A 177 11.79 -12.14 4.57
C THR A 177 13.19 -12.65 4.89
N THR A 178 14.21 -11.80 4.77
CA THR A 178 15.59 -12.17 5.09
C THR A 178 15.80 -12.46 6.58
N ARG A 179 15.13 -11.71 7.47
CA ARG A 179 15.16 -11.98 8.93
C ARG A 179 14.36 -13.22 9.32
N MET A 180 13.22 -13.47 8.66
CA MET A 180 12.45 -14.69 8.86
C MET A 180 13.27 -15.92 8.46
N LEU A 181 13.94 -15.85 7.32
CA LEU A 181 14.81 -16.92 6.84
C LEU A 181 16.03 -17.14 7.76
N LEU A 182 16.61 -16.07 8.31
CA LEU A 182 17.64 -16.16 9.34
C LEU A 182 17.14 -16.87 10.61
N SER A 183 15.92 -16.54 11.08
CA SER A 183 15.30 -17.18 12.25
C SER A 183 15.09 -18.68 12.03
N LEU A 184 14.60 -19.07 10.85
CA LEU A 184 14.44 -20.48 10.47
C LEU A 184 15.79 -21.23 10.46
N ALA A 185 16.86 -20.58 9.98
CA ALA A 185 18.19 -21.19 9.94
C ALA A 185 18.77 -21.40 11.34
N ARG A 186 18.54 -20.46 12.26
CA ARG A 186 18.93 -20.60 13.67
C ARG A 186 18.17 -21.72 14.38
N ASN A 187 16.91 -21.94 14.02
CA ASN A 187 16.09 -23.01 14.54
C ASN A 187 16.35 -24.38 13.86
N GLY A 188 17.28 -24.45 12.90
CA GLY A 188 17.65 -25.70 12.22
C GLY A 188 16.70 -26.15 11.10
N TRP A 189 15.74 -25.33 10.70
CA TRP A 189 14.75 -25.67 9.65
C TRP A 189 15.27 -25.48 8.22
N VAL A 190 16.35 -24.71 8.06
CA VAL A 190 17.02 -24.46 6.78
C VAL A 190 18.54 -24.59 6.94
N HIS A 191 19.24 -24.78 5.83
CA HIS A 191 20.67 -25.07 5.81
C HIS A 191 21.49 -23.99 6.54
N LYS A 192 22.49 -24.42 7.34
CA LYS A 192 23.24 -23.54 8.26
C LYS A 192 23.90 -22.33 7.60
N SER A 193 24.31 -22.44 6.33
CA SER A 193 24.92 -21.35 5.55
C SER A 193 23.99 -20.15 5.38
N ILE A 194 22.67 -20.36 5.36
CA ILE A 194 21.66 -19.28 5.30
C ILE A 194 21.67 -18.46 6.60
N GLY A 195 22.06 -19.10 7.71
CA GLY A 195 22.22 -18.48 9.01
C GLY A 195 23.45 -17.58 9.16
N TYR A 196 24.32 -17.49 8.13
CA TYR A 196 25.55 -16.71 8.18
C TYR A 196 25.27 -15.20 8.16
N ILE A 197 25.85 -14.48 9.12
CA ILE A 197 25.71 -13.04 9.29
C ILE A 197 27.10 -12.41 9.12
N ASN A 198 27.20 -11.32 8.35
CA ASN A 198 28.45 -10.58 8.20
C ASN A 198 28.81 -9.75 9.45
N SER A 199 29.99 -9.12 9.46
CA SER A 199 30.48 -8.24 10.54
C SER A 199 29.60 -7.01 10.83
N ARG A 200 28.67 -6.67 9.94
CA ARG A 200 27.70 -5.57 10.08
C ARG A 200 26.32 -6.04 10.55
N GLY A 201 26.15 -7.33 10.88
CA GLY A 201 24.88 -7.87 11.35
C GLY A 201 23.88 -8.21 10.23
N VAL A 202 24.32 -8.30 8.97
CA VAL A 202 23.46 -8.53 7.81
C VAL A 202 23.56 -9.99 7.33
N PRO A 203 22.43 -10.72 7.16
CA PRO A 203 22.43 -12.11 6.71
C PRO A 203 22.58 -12.21 5.17
N VAL A 204 23.81 -12.10 4.68
CA VAL A 204 24.12 -11.95 3.23
C VAL A 204 23.62 -13.12 2.38
N VAL A 205 23.74 -14.35 2.88
CA VAL A 205 23.28 -15.55 2.15
C VAL A 205 21.76 -15.58 2.05
N ALA A 206 21.05 -15.22 3.13
CA ALA A 206 19.59 -15.09 3.10
C ALA A 206 19.13 -14.01 2.11
N VAL A 207 19.82 -12.87 2.05
CA VAL A 207 19.54 -11.79 1.08
C VAL A 207 19.71 -12.27 -0.36
N ALA A 208 20.78 -13.03 -0.64
CA ALA A 208 21.03 -13.58 -1.97
C ALA A 208 19.93 -14.57 -2.41
N VAL A 209 19.52 -15.47 -1.51
CA VAL A 209 18.44 -16.44 -1.76
C VAL A 209 17.12 -15.72 -2.05
N VAL A 210 16.73 -14.76 -1.20
CA VAL A 210 15.48 -13.99 -1.40
C VAL A 210 15.52 -13.24 -2.73
N THR A 211 16.65 -12.59 -3.06
CA THR A 211 16.81 -11.87 -4.34
C THR A 211 16.68 -12.82 -5.53
N ALA A 212 17.32 -13.99 -5.49
CA ALA A 212 17.24 -14.97 -6.56
C ALA A 212 15.80 -15.44 -6.78
N CYS A 213 15.07 -15.78 -5.72
CA CYS A 213 13.66 -16.17 -5.79
C CYS A 213 12.77 -15.04 -6.31
N SER A 214 13.00 -13.79 -5.90
CA SER A 214 12.22 -12.64 -6.38
C SER A 214 12.45 -12.33 -7.86
N CYS A 215 13.62 -12.62 -8.43
CA CYS A 215 13.86 -12.47 -9.87
C CYS A 215 13.23 -13.59 -10.72
N LEU A 216 12.79 -14.68 -10.09
CA LEU A 216 12.15 -15.82 -10.76
C LEU A 216 10.61 -15.72 -10.80
N SER A 217 10.01 -14.84 -9.99
CA SER A 217 8.56 -14.61 -9.89
C SER A 217 8.12 -13.41 -10.71
#